data_AF-A0A845HYA4-F1
#
_entry.id   AF-A0A845HYA4-F1
#
_cell.length_a   1.000
_cell.length_b   1.000
_cell.length_c   1.000
_cell.angle_alpha   90.00
_cell.angle_beta   90.00
_cell.angle_gamma   90.00
#
_symmetry.space_group_name_H-M   'P 1'
#
loop_
_entity.id
_entity.type
_entity.pdbx_description
1 polymer ?
#
loop_
_entity_poly.entity_id
_entity_poly.type
_entity_poly.pdbx_seq_one_letter_code
_entity_poly.pdbx_strand_id
1 'polypeptide(L)'
;MSTPEGFKFVITNGAVTGMSRVDGTHTATMRLPTDATFTIASGSITETRTATKATETIQFVQDASDSSLYHVASDLTVFNTTASNNGGAYTFTIANGAVTGVQHVHGSSTHAEPMAPTSKYALTADGKIVETSVHDNVVETITYVAGSTAGQYVIASDAKTFVQAGSATTLLDVEGCDRAKFTIDASGAVTQVQQVRFDGSTSTLTVGSNTTYKQLEAGYVLEVQTRGSHTSYELYHDGNGDGVYTEVAHGSGSTVDLVGLKAQLNATIDGLL
;
A
#
# COMPACT_ATOMS: atom_id res chain seq x y z
N MET A 1 8.08 -17.86 -4.73
CA MET A 1 8.06 -16.48 -5.21
C MET A 1 7.35 -16.46 -6.55
N SER A 2 6.15 -15.88 -6.62
CA SER A 2 5.61 -15.49 -7.93
C SER A 2 6.51 -14.39 -8.48
N THR A 3 6.87 -14.51 -9.74
CA THR A 3 7.53 -13.43 -10.47
C THR A 3 6.59 -12.21 -10.49
N PRO A 4 7.09 -10.99 -10.24
CA PRO A 4 6.28 -9.79 -10.33
C PRO A 4 5.60 -9.70 -11.69
N GLU A 5 4.32 -9.32 -11.70
CA GLU A 5 3.61 -9.03 -12.93
C GLU A 5 4.30 -7.87 -13.67
N GLY A 6 4.57 -8.06 -14.95
CA GLY A 6 5.17 -7.05 -15.83
C GLY A 6 4.35 -6.82 -17.09
N PHE A 7 4.69 -5.77 -17.83
CA PHE A 7 4.02 -5.35 -19.04
C PHE A 7 5.02 -5.15 -20.18
N LYS A 8 4.64 -5.54 -21.39
CA LYS A 8 5.37 -5.25 -22.62
C LYS A 8 4.52 -4.38 -23.52
N PHE A 9 5.16 -3.40 -24.16
CA PHE A 9 4.51 -2.51 -25.11
C PHE A 9 5.18 -2.64 -26.48
N VAL A 10 4.35 -2.66 -27.53
CA VAL A 10 4.81 -2.54 -28.92
C VAL A 10 4.62 -1.09 -29.33
N ILE A 11 5.71 -0.42 -29.68
CA ILE A 11 5.69 0.99 -30.09
C ILE A 11 6.04 1.08 -31.57
N THR A 12 5.12 1.62 -32.37
CA THR A 12 5.31 1.83 -33.81
C THR A 12 5.07 3.30 -34.12
N ASN A 13 6.03 3.97 -34.77
CA ASN A 13 5.95 5.40 -35.14
C ASN A 13 5.60 6.33 -33.96
N GLY A 14 6.12 6.03 -32.76
CA GLY A 14 5.87 6.84 -31.57
C GLY A 14 4.48 6.65 -30.94
N ALA A 15 3.74 5.60 -31.30
CA ALA A 15 2.46 5.24 -30.70
C ALA A 15 2.48 3.81 -30.15
N VAL A 16 1.78 3.57 -29.04
CA VAL A 16 1.55 2.22 -28.52
C VAL A 16 0.56 1.50 -29.44
N THR A 17 1.00 0.42 -30.07
CA THR A 17 0.21 -0.40 -31.00
C THR A 17 -0.12 -1.79 -30.47
N GLY A 18 0.46 -2.18 -29.33
CA GLY A 18 0.14 -3.42 -28.64
C GLY A 18 0.61 -3.40 -27.19
N MET A 19 -0.05 -4.19 -26.36
CA MET A 19 0.30 -4.38 -24.95
C MET A 19 0.21 -5.87 -24.62
N SER A 20 1.05 -6.36 -23.72
CA SER A 20 0.98 -7.73 -23.19
C SER A 20 1.30 -7.73 -21.71
N ARG A 21 0.58 -8.57 -20.96
CA ARG A 21 0.90 -8.90 -19.56
C ARG A 21 1.92 -10.03 -19.55
N VAL A 22 2.88 -9.96 -18.64
CA VAL A 22 3.92 -10.96 -18.40
C VAL A 22 3.81 -11.43 -16.96
N ASP A 23 3.69 -12.75 -16.79
CA ASP A 23 3.72 -13.42 -15.49
C ASP A 23 4.74 -14.56 -15.57
N GLY A 24 5.96 -14.25 -15.10
CA GLY A 24 7.12 -15.13 -15.21
C GLY A 24 7.43 -15.45 -16.66
N THR A 25 7.32 -16.73 -17.03
CA THR A 25 7.56 -17.18 -18.40
C THR A 25 6.34 -17.05 -19.31
N HIS A 26 5.17 -16.70 -18.77
CA HIS A 26 3.94 -16.57 -19.54
C HIS A 26 3.76 -15.13 -20.02
N THR A 27 3.44 -14.97 -21.31
CA THR A 27 3.09 -13.68 -21.89
C THR A 27 1.71 -13.80 -22.53
N ALA A 28 0.80 -12.91 -22.14
CA ALA A 28 -0.56 -12.84 -22.65
C ALA A 28 -0.79 -11.49 -23.33
N THR A 29 -1.14 -11.51 -24.62
CA THR A 29 -1.50 -10.28 -25.33
C THR A 29 -2.78 -9.68 -24.76
N MET A 30 -2.76 -8.37 -24.56
CA MET A 30 -3.89 -7.60 -24.09
C MET A 30 -4.46 -6.77 -25.24
N ARG A 31 -5.79 -6.65 -25.27
CA ARG A 31 -6.44 -5.70 -26.15
C ARG A 31 -6.17 -4.29 -25.63
N LEU A 32 -5.67 -3.40 -26.49
CA LEU A 32 -5.59 -1.98 -26.16
C LEU A 32 -7.01 -1.42 -25.97
N PRO A 33 -7.28 -0.70 -24.89
CA PRO A 33 -8.57 -0.05 -24.69
C PRO A 33 -8.81 0.99 -25.79
N THR A 34 -10.01 0.98 -26.35
CA THR A 34 -10.35 1.85 -27.49
C THR A 34 -10.57 3.31 -27.10
N ASP A 35 -10.74 3.55 -25.80
CA ASP A 35 -10.96 4.84 -25.15
C ASP A 35 -9.71 5.35 -24.40
N ALA A 36 -8.59 4.64 -24.51
CA ALA A 36 -7.32 5.05 -23.94
C ALA A 36 -6.51 5.93 -24.90
N THR A 37 -5.80 6.89 -24.32
CA THR A 37 -4.67 7.57 -24.97
C THR A 37 -3.37 7.17 -24.28
N PHE A 38 -2.28 7.08 -25.04
CA PHE A 38 -0.97 6.72 -24.52
C PHE A 38 0.03 7.84 -24.77
N THR A 39 0.73 8.26 -23.72
CA THR A 39 1.89 9.17 -23.82
C THR A 39 3.15 8.37 -23.53
N ILE A 40 4.16 8.50 -24.38
CA ILE A 40 5.45 7.80 -24.24
C ILE A 40 6.51 8.82 -23.85
N ALA A 41 7.24 8.54 -22.77
CA ALA A 41 8.41 9.29 -22.34
C ALA A 41 9.61 8.33 -22.19
N SER A 42 10.80 8.88 -21.95
CA SER A 42 11.98 8.06 -21.69
C SER A 42 11.77 7.22 -20.43
N GLY A 43 11.73 5.89 -20.58
CA GLY A 43 11.58 4.95 -19.47
C GLY A 43 10.16 4.85 -18.88
N SER A 44 9.15 5.49 -19.48
CA SER A 44 7.77 5.38 -18.98
C SER A 44 6.71 5.53 -20.08
N ILE A 45 5.56 4.93 -19.82
CA ILE A 45 4.36 5.00 -20.66
C ILE A 45 3.19 5.35 -19.74
N THR A 46 2.42 6.36 -20.12
CA THR A 46 1.22 6.77 -19.38
C THR A 46 0.00 6.44 -20.22
N GLU A 47 -0.89 5.63 -19.69
CA GLU A 47 -2.21 5.36 -20.24
C GLU A 47 -3.23 6.27 -19.55
N THR A 48 -4.06 6.98 -20.32
CA THR A 48 -5.15 7.81 -19.79
C THR A 48 -6.48 7.43 -20.43
N ARG A 49 -7.47 7.07 -19.62
CA ARG A 49 -8.84 6.76 -20.02
C ARG A 49 -9.79 7.79 -19.43
N THR A 50 -10.60 8.43 -20.26
CA THR A 50 -11.58 9.43 -19.79
C THR A 50 -12.99 8.94 -20.08
N ALA A 51 -13.76 8.75 -19.01
CA ALA A 51 -15.17 8.45 -19.05
C ALA A 51 -15.99 9.59 -18.42
N THR A 52 -17.32 9.55 -18.56
CA THR A 52 -18.22 10.59 -18.03
C THR A 52 -18.08 10.79 -16.51
N LYS A 53 -17.79 9.71 -15.77
CA LYS A 53 -17.74 9.70 -14.30
C LYS A 53 -16.34 9.90 -13.73
N ALA A 54 -15.29 9.56 -14.46
CA ALA A 54 -13.92 9.62 -13.96
C ALA A 54 -12.91 9.62 -15.10
N THR A 55 -11.70 10.08 -14.80
CA THR A 55 -10.50 9.88 -15.61
C THR A 55 -9.54 8.99 -14.85
N GLU A 56 -9.15 7.87 -15.45
CA GLU A 56 -8.13 6.94 -14.93
C GLU A 56 -6.81 7.21 -15.65
N THR A 57 -5.71 7.24 -14.91
CA THR A 57 -4.36 7.41 -15.43
C THR A 57 -3.43 6.38 -14.80
N ILE A 58 -2.89 5.48 -15.61
CA ILE A 58 -1.95 4.45 -15.17
C ILE A 58 -0.57 4.81 -15.73
N GLN A 59 0.43 4.89 -14.86
CA GLN A 59 1.82 5.06 -15.27
C GLN A 59 2.56 3.73 -15.18
N PHE A 60 3.12 3.32 -16.30
CA PHE A 60 4.04 2.20 -16.42
C PHE A 60 5.47 2.74 -16.46
N VAL A 61 6.37 2.19 -15.65
CA VAL A 61 7.80 2.52 -15.64
C VAL A 61 8.61 1.30 -16.03
N GLN A 62 9.67 1.53 -16.80
CA GLN A 62 10.56 0.47 -17.26
C GLN A 62 11.28 -0.18 -16.08
N ASP A 63 11.36 -1.51 -16.08
CA ASP A 63 12.12 -2.26 -15.08
C ASP A 63 13.62 -1.92 -15.21
N ALA A 64 14.26 -1.61 -14.09
CA ALA A 64 15.68 -1.29 -14.04
C ALA A 64 16.59 -2.48 -14.41
N SER A 65 16.10 -3.71 -14.22
CA SER A 65 16.78 -4.98 -14.49
C SER A 65 16.44 -5.57 -15.85
N ASP A 66 15.29 -5.23 -16.43
CA ASP A 66 14.87 -5.65 -17.76
C ASP A 66 14.20 -4.52 -18.55
N SER A 67 14.97 -3.87 -19.43
CA SER A 67 14.46 -2.78 -20.29
C SER A 67 13.32 -3.19 -21.24
N SER A 68 13.02 -4.47 -21.38
CA SER A 68 11.87 -4.94 -22.17
C SER A 68 10.57 -5.00 -21.36
N LEU A 69 10.64 -4.90 -20.03
CA LEU A 69 9.52 -4.96 -19.11
C LEU A 69 9.21 -3.58 -18.52
N TYR A 70 7.94 -3.40 -18.20
CA TYR A 70 7.42 -2.27 -17.44
C TYR A 70 6.59 -2.78 -16.27
N HIS A 71 6.52 -2.01 -15.20
CA HIS A 71 5.63 -2.25 -14.07
C HIS A 71 4.74 -1.05 -13.86
N VAL A 72 3.56 -1.27 -13.28
CA VAL A 72 2.72 -0.16 -12.84
C VAL A 72 3.44 0.54 -11.69
N ALA A 73 3.75 1.83 -11.89
CA ALA A 73 4.28 2.71 -10.84
C ALA A 73 3.15 3.42 -10.11
N SER A 74 2.11 3.81 -10.84
CA SER A 74 0.95 4.47 -10.24
C SER A 74 -0.33 4.21 -11.02
N ASP A 75 -1.44 4.27 -10.30
CA ASP A 75 -2.80 4.26 -10.82
C ASP A 75 -3.58 5.38 -10.13
N LEU A 76 -4.09 6.33 -10.90
CA LEU A 76 -4.81 7.49 -10.41
C LEU A 76 -6.18 7.54 -11.07
N THR A 77 -7.23 7.48 -10.26
CA THR A 77 -8.59 7.80 -10.68
C THR A 77 -8.98 9.17 -10.14
N VAL A 78 -9.32 10.11 -11.04
CA VAL A 78 -9.92 11.40 -10.70
C VAL A 78 -11.41 11.36 -11.04
N PHE A 79 -12.25 11.52 -10.03
CA PHE A 79 -13.69 11.43 -10.17
C PHE A 79 -14.30 12.77 -10.56
N ASN A 80 -15.29 12.73 -11.46
CA ASN A 80 -16.14 13.87 -11.72
C ASN A 80 -17.11 14.04 -10.54
N THR A 81 -16.77 14.92 -9.60
CA THR A 81 -17.55 15.17 -8.38
C THR A 81 -18.91 15.84 -8.64
N THR A 82 -19.17 16.28 -9.87
CA THR A 82 -20.48 16.81 -10.29
C THR A 82 -21.39 15.75 -10.91
N ALA A 83 -20.86 14.58 -11.25
CA ALA A 83 -21.65 13.46 -11.76
C ALA A 83 -22.38 12.77 -10.60
N SER A 84 -23.68 12.54 -10.74
CA SER A 84 -24.47 11.79 -9.76
C SER A 84 -23.91 10.37 -9.61
N ASN A 85 -23.47 10.04 -8.39
CA ASN A 85 -23.20 8.69 -7.85
C ASN A 85 -21.79 8.10 -8.09
N ASN A 86 -20.76 8.74 -7.54
CA ASN A 86 -19.42 8.15 -7.39
C ASN A 86 -19.31 7.35 -6.07
N GLY A 87 -20.03 6.22 -5.96
CA GLY A 87 -19.82 5.28 -4.85
C GLY A 87 -20.44 5.63 -3.50
N GLY A 88 -21.18 6.75 -3.38
CA GLY A 88 -21.83 7.18 -2.14
C GLY A 88 -21.23 8.50 -1.63
N ALA A 89 -21.55 8.85 -0.38
CA ALA A 89 -20.95 10.01 0.28
C ALA A 89 -20.32 9.58 1.61
N TYR A 90 -19.50 10.43 2.20
CA TYR A 90 -18.81 10.17 3.46
C TYR A 90 -19.10 11.28 4.46
N THR A 91 -19.09 10.95 5.74
CA THR A 91 -19.04 11.95 6.82
C THR A 91 -17.85 11.67 7.71
N PHE A 92 -17.27 12.75 8.24
CA PHE A 92 -16.08 12.68 9.08
C PHE A 92 -16.36 13.31 10.43
N THR A 93 -15.98 12.63 11.49
CA THR A 93 -15.93 13.20 12.84
C THR A 93 -14.57 13.87 13.01
N ILE A 94 -14.56 15.16 13.30
CA ILE A 94 -13.33 15.94 13.46
C ILE A 94 -13.28 16.50 14.87
N ALA A 95 -12.23 16.18 15.62
CA ALA A 95 -11.99 16.65 16.97
C ALA A 95 -10.56 17.19 17.08
N ASN A 96 -10.40 18.41 17.60
CA ASN A 96 -9.09 19.07 17.78
C ASN A 96 -8.24 19.12 16.49
N GLY A 97 -8.89 19.26 15.33
CA GLY A 97 -8.20 19.31 14.03
C GLY A 97 -7.79 17.95 13.45
N ALA A 98 -8.10 16.85 14.13
CA ALA A 98 -7.87 15.49 13.64
C ALA A 98 -9.18 14.80 13.27
N VAL A 99 -9.16 13.98 12.22
CA VAL A 99 -10.27 13.06 11.91
C VAL A 99 -10.20 11.90 12.89
N THR A 100 -11.31 11.62 13.57
CA THR A 100 -11.41 10.56 14.60
C THR A 100 -12.50 9.54 14.30
N GLY A 101 -13.15 9.65 13.15
CA GLY A 101 -14.16 8.71 12.70
C GLY A 101 -14.61 8.99 11.28
N VAL A 102 -14.92 7.91 10.57
CA VAL A 102 -15.37 7.94 9.18
C VAL A 102 -16.67 7.15 9.10
N GLN A 103 -17.62 7.64 8.32
CA GLN A 103 -18.81 6.89 7.98
C GLN A 103 -19.10 6.98 6.50
N HIS A 104 -19.45 5.85 5.88
CA HIS A 104 -19.95 5.78 4.52
C HIS A 104 -21.47 5.91 4.51
N VAL A 105 -21.98 6.78 3.64
CA VAL A 105 -23.40 7.09 3.44
C VAL A 105 -23.85 6.49 2.12
N HIS A 106 -24.78 5.53 2.21
CA HIS A 106 -25.38 4.87 1.05
C HIS A 106 -26.89 5.11 1.02
N GLY A 107 -27.31 6.10 0.23
CA GLY A 107 -28.71 6.51 0.21
C GLY A 107 -29.14 7.05 1.58
N SER A 108 -30.02 6.32 2.27
CA SER A 108 -30.49 6.68 3.62
C SER A 108 -29.77 5.93 4.75
N SER A 109 -28.85 4.99 4.44
CA SER A 109 -28.08 4.27 5.46
C SER A 109 -26.70 4.88 5.66
N THR A 110 -26.17 4.70 6.87
CA THR A 110 -24.83 5.12 7.26
C THR A 110 -24.12 3.97 7.97
N HIS A 111 -22.88 3.71 7.58
CA HIS A 111 -22.04 2.66 8.14
C HIS A 111 -20.74 3.27 8.64
N ALA A 112 -20.28 2.86 9.83
CA ALA A 112 -18.97 3.26 10.32
C ALA A 112 -17.89 2.54 9.51
N GLU A 113 -16.93 3.31 9.00
CA GLU A 113 -15.75 2.76 8.36
C GLU A 113 -14.62 2.71 9.40
N PRO A 114 -14.01 1.53 9.60
CA PRO A 114 -12.90 1.41 10.53
C PRO A 114 -11.69 2.17 9.98
N MET A 115 -11.06 2.99 10.82
CA MET A 115 -9.80 3.63 10.48
C MET A 115 -8.68 2.60 10.64
N ALA A 116 -8.11 2.12 9.53
CA ALA A 116 -7.06 1.12 9.57
C ALA A 116 -5.81 1.63 10.31
N PRO A 117 -5.06 0.76 11.00
CA PRO A 117 -3.84 1.12 11.71
C PRO A 117 -2.80 1.85 10.88
N THR A 118 -2.66 1.46 9.61
CA THR A 118 -1.71 2.01 8.65
C THR A 118 -2.34 3.10 7.77
N SER A 119 -3.49 3.65 8.19
CA SER A 119 -4.16 4.78 7.55
C SER A 119 -4.10 6.03 8.43
N LYS A 120 -3.84 7.17 7.79
CA LYS A 120 -3.86 8.49 8.42
C LYS A 120 -4.73 9.44 7.64
N TYR A 121 -5.49 10.24 8.37
CA TYR A 121 -6.38 11.25 7.80
C TYR A 121 -5.89 12.65 8.17
N ALA A 122 -5.90 13.55 7.20
CA ALA A 122 -5.57 14.96 7.38
C ALA A 122 -6.70 15.85 6.87
N LEU A 123 -7.10 16.83 7.68
CA LEU A 123 -7.93 17.96 7.23
C LEU A 123 -7.00 19.04 6.65
N THR A 124 -7.17 19.36 5.38
CA THR A 124 -6.38 20.40 4.71
C THR A 124 -6.97 21.79 4.96
N ALA A 125 -6.16 22.83 4.72
CA ALA A 125 -6.59 24.22 4.91
C ALA A 125 -7.74 24.65 3.98
N ASP A 126 -7.89 24.02 2.82
CA ASP A 126 -8.99 24.22 1.88
C ASP A 126 -10.22 23.34 2.17
N GLY A 127 -10.23 22.65 3.33
CA GLY A 127 -11.38 21.89 3.81
C GLY A 127 -11.56 20.52 3.16
N LYS A 128 -10.52 19.96 2.53
CA LYS A 128 -10.53 18.57 2.04
C LYS A 128 -10.11 17.63 3.16
N ILE A 129 -10.56 16.39 3.06
CA ILE A 129 -10.00 15.29 3.86
C ILE A 129 -9.10 14.48 2.93
N VAL A 130 -7.88 14.20 3.38
CA VAL A 130 -6.95 13.32 2.66
C VAL A 130 -6.66 12.13 3.57
N GLU A 131 -7.00 10.94 3.09
CA GLU A 131 -6.55 9.68 3.65
C GLU A 131 -5.28 9.25 2.94
N THR A 132 -4.27 8.84 3.69
CA THR A 132 -3.08 8.17 3.17
C THR A 132 -2.93 6.86 3.93
N SER A 133 -2.83 5.76 3.20
CA SER A 133 -2.71 4.43 3.76
C SER A 133 -1.58 3.65 3.11
N VAL A 134 -1.07 2.64 3.81
CA VAL A 134 -0.12 1.66 3.26
C VAL A 134 -0.61 0.24 3.54
N HIS A 135 -0.59 -0.59 2.52
CA HIS A 135 -0.88 -2.02 2.56
C HIS A 135 -0.13 -2.72 1.42
N ASP A 136 0.26 -3.97 1.61
CA ASP A 136 1.10 -4.69 0.65
C ASP A 136 2.35 -3.85 0.28
N ASN A 137 2.62 -3.66 -1.01
CA ASN A 137 3.62 -2.73 -1.53
C ASN A 137 3.03 -1.40 -2.03
N VAL A 138 1.83 -1.01 -1.58
CA VAL A 138 1.06 0.10 -2.13
C VAL A 138 0.90 1.21 -1.08
N VAL A 139 1.15 2.44 -1.52
CA VAL A 139 0.68 3.65 -0.82
C VAL A 139 -0.55 4.16 -1.56
N GLU A 140 -1.70 4.17 -0.88
CA GLU A 140 -2.95 4.69 -1.41
C GLU A 140 -3.24 6.06 -0.79
N THR A 141 -3.72 7.00 -1.61
CA THR A 141 -4.13 8.34 -1.16
C THR A 141 -5.49 8.68 -1.74
N ILE A 142 -6.47 8.79 -0.85
CA ILE A 142 -7.85 9.15 -1.21
C ILE A 142 -8.09 10.59 -0.79
N THR A 143 -8.50 11.42 -1.75
CA THR A 143 -8.89 12.80 -1.48
C THR A 143 -10.40 12.92 -1.52
N TYR A 144 -10.96 13.42 -0.42
CA TYR A 144 -12.38 13.69 -0.26
C TYR A 144 -12.62 15.21 -0.30
N VAL A 145 -13.64 15.63 -1.06
CA VAL A 145 -14.07 17.03 -1.17
C VAL A 145 -15.52 17.17 -0.73
N ALA A 146 -15.93 18.39 -0.37
CA ALA A 146 -17.32 18.66 -0.02
C ALA A 146 -18.28 18.23 -1.14
N GLY A 147 -19.29 17.45 -0.78
CA GLY A 147 -20.37 17.04 -1.67
C GLY A 147 -21.45 18.13 -1.78
N SER A 148 -22.51 17.82 -2.55
CA SER A 148 -23.67 18.72 -2.69
C SER A 148 -24.51 18.86 -1.43
N THR A 149 -24.45 17.88 -0.53
CA THR A 149 -25.14 17.88 0.76
C THR A 149 -24.20 18.39 1.84
N ALA A 150 -24.64 19.39 2.62
CA ALA A 150 -23.83 19.96 3.69
C ALA A 150 -23.39 18.88 4.70
N GLY A 151 -22.10 18.90 5.05
CA GLY A 151 -21.49 17.94 5.98
C GLY A 151 -21.13 16.58 5.35
N GLN A 152 -21.46 16.35 4.09
CA GLN A 152 -21.06 15.18 3.34
C GLN A 152 -19.88 15.48 2.41
N TYR A 153 -19.07 14.47 2.18
CA TYR A 153 -17.92 14.49 1.29
C TYR A 153 -18.08 13.41 0.22
N VAL A 154 -17.43 13.61 -0.93
CA VAL A 154 -17.33 12.63 -2.00
C VAL A 154 -15.87 12.42 -2.35
N ILE A 155 -15.53 11.24 -2.84
CA ILE A 155 -14.17 10.97 -3.34
C ILE A 155 -13.95 11.81 -4.60
N ALA A 156 -12.92 12.66 -4.57
CA ALA A 156 -12.45 13.42 -5.72
C ALA A 156 -11.33 12.69 -6.46
N SER A 157 -10.48 11.96 -5.73
CA SER A 157 -9.47 11.10 -6.34
C SER A 157 -9.09 9.93 -5.44
N ASP A 158 -8.69 8.85 -6.08
CA ASP A 158 -8.04 7.67 -5.49
C ASP A 158 -6.72 7.47 -6.25
N ALA A 159 -5.60 7.54 -5.54
CA ALA A 159 -4.26 7.49 -6.09
C ALA A 159 -3.45 6.38 -5.43
N LYS A 160 -3.01 5.40 -6.20
CA LYS A 160 -2.16 4.29 -5.77
C LYS A 160 -0.77 4.46 -6.33
N THR A 161 0.23 4.36 -5.45
CA THR A 161 1.64 4.33 -5.83
C THR A 161 2.22 2.98 -5.42
N PHE A 162 2.75 2.24 -6.39
CA PHE A 162 3.30 0.92 -6.19
C PHE A 162 4.80 1.04 -5.93
N VAL A 163 5.22 0.63 -4.74
CA VAL A 163 6.63 0.60 -4.34
C VAL A 163 7.33 -0.49 -5.14
N GLN A 164 8.41 -0.10 -5.82
CA GLN A 164 9.19 -1.01 -6.66
C GLN A 164 10.26 -1.68 -5.83
N ALA A 165 10.40 -3.00 -5.99
CA ALA A 165 11.40 -3.80 -5.27
C ALA A 165 12.85 -3.42 -5.60
N GLY A 166 13.10 -2.90 -6.81
CA GLY A 166 14.46 -2.67 -7.31
C GLY A 166 15.26 -3.97 -7.33
N SER A 167 16.39 -4.01 -6.62
CA SER A 167 17.21 -5.21 -6.47
C SER A 167 16.94 -6.02 -5.20
N ALA A 168 15.91 -5.66 -4.42
CA ALA A 168 15.64 -6.31 -3.14
C ALA A 168 15.13 -7.75 -3.32
N THR A 169 15.59 -8.65 -2.46
CA THR A 169 15.05 -10.04 -2.42
C THR A 169 13.99 -10.25 -1.35
N THR A 170 13.89 -9.33 -0.38
CA THR A 170 12.77 -9.25 0.55
C THR A 170 11.88 -8.10 0.09
N LEU A 171 10.64 -8.41 -0.27
CA LEU A 171 9.70 -7.45 -0.82
C LEU A 171 8.95 -6.76 0.31
N LEU A 172 8.64 -5.47 0.12
CA LEU A 172 7.68 -4.78 0.97
C LEU A 172 6.31 -5.45 0.80
N ASP A 173 5.73 -5.88 1.91
CA ASP A 173 4.42 -6.51 1.97
C ASP A 173 3.80 -6.19 3.33
N VAL A 174 3.13 -5.03 3.41
CA VAL A 174 2.64 -4.48 4.66
C VAL A 174 1.31 -5.10 5.04
N GLU A 175 1.30 -5.83 6.15
CA GLU A 175 0.11 -6.38 6.79
C GLU A 175 -0.29 -5.50 7.97
N GLY A 176 -0.98 -4.39 7.69
CA GLY A 176 -1.27 -3.36 8.70
C GLY A 176 -2.07 -3.81 9.93
N CYS A 177 -2.73 -4.98 9.86
CA CYS A 177 -3.42 -5.57 11.00
C CYS A 177 -2.52 -6.48 11.86
N ASP A 178 -1.38 -6.93 11.34
CA ASP A 178 -0.38 -7.67 12.11
C ASP A 178 0.59 -6.68 12.76
N ARG A 179 0.37 -6.47 14.05
CA ARG A 179 1.12 -5.50 14.84
C ARG A 179 1.51 -6.07 16.18
N ALA A 180 2.70 -5.72 16.64
CA ALA A 180 3.26 -6.22 17.87
C ALA A 180 4.04 -5.16 18.65
N LYS A 181 4.10 -5.32 19.98
CA LYS A 181 5.08 -4.66 20.83
C LYS A 181 6.11 -5.68 21.27
N PHE A 182 7.38 -5.28 21.21
CA PHE A 182 8.52 -6.09 21.61
C PHE A 182 9.22 -5.48 22.81
N THR A 183 9.42 -6.27 23.86
CA THR A 183 10.35 -5.91 24.94
C THR A 183 11.70 -6.49 24.59
N ILE A 184 12.66 -5.61 24.29
CA ILE A 184 14.00 -5.98 23.84
C ILE A 184 15.00 -5.63 24.94
N ASP A 185 15.83 -6.58 25.34
CA ASP A 185 16.85 -6.33 26.35
C ASP A 185 18.10 -5.66 25.75
N ALA A 186 19.05 -5.31 26.62
CA ALA A 186 20.29 -4.63 26.22
C ALA A 186 21.19 -5.45 25.27
N SER A 187 20.94 -6.76 25.13
CA SER A 187 21.65 -7.63 24.18
C SER A 187 20.99 -7.70 22.81
N GLY A 188 19.81 -7.10 22.63
CA GLY A 188 18.99 -7.21 21.43
C GLY A 188 18.08 -8.44 21.43
N ALA A 189 17.98 -9.16 22.55
CA ALA A 189 17.10 -10.32 22.67
C ALA A 189 15.67 -9.88 22.97
N VAL A 190 14.72 -10.45 22.24
CA VAL A 190 13.28 -10.22 22.49
C VAL A 190 12.84 -11.10 23.66
N THR A 191 12.43 -10.46 24.75
CA THR A 191 12.06 -11.11 26.02
C THR A 191 10.55 -11.20 26.23
N GLN A 192 9.78 -10.39 25.50
CA GLN A 192 8.32 -10.43 25.51
C GLN A 192 7.77 -9.93 24.17
N VAL A 193 6.65 -10.53 23.76
CA VAL A 193 5.87 -10.10 22.60
C VAL A 193 4.43 -9.85 23.03
N GLN A 194 3.85 -8.74 22.60
CA GLN A 194 2.43 -8.45 22.77
C GLN A 194 1.81 -8.17 21.42
N GLN A 195 0.75 -8.89 21.06
CA GLN A 195 -0.04 -8.55 19.87
C GLN A 195 -0.82 -7.26 20.14
N VAL A 196 -0.83 -6.36 19.17
CA VAL A 196 -1.64 -5.14 19.18
C VAL A 196 -2.88 -5.38 18.30
N ARG A 197 -4.05 -5.35 18.93
CA ARG A 197 -5.34 -5.53 18.25
C ARG A 197 -5.70 -4.31 17.44
N PHE A 198 -6.67 -4.45 16.55
CA PHE A 198 -7.18 -3.35 15.72
C PHE A 198 -7.61 -2.12 16.54
N ASP A 199 -8.24 -2.34 17.69
CA ASP A 199 -8.69 -1.29 18.61
C ASP A 199 -7.55 -0.66 19.46
N GLY A 200 -6.30 -1.07 19.24
CA GLY A 200 -5.12 -0.62 19.98
C GLY A 200 -4.90 -1.33 21.32
N SER A 201 -5.81 -2.21 21.74
CA SER A 201 -5.60 -3.05 22.93
C SER A 201 -4.46 -4.05 22.70
N THR A 202 -3.83 -4.51 23.78
CA THR A 202 -2.69 -5.43 23.69
C THR A 202 -2.94 -6.72 24.46
N SER A 203 -2.38 -7.82 23.94
CA SER A 203 -2.40 -9.12 24.61
C SER A 203 -1.03 -9.77 24.53
N THR A 204 -0.50 -10.23 25.67
CA THR A 204 0.79 -10.95 25.70
C THR A 204 0.67 -12.26 24.93
N LEU A 205 1.61 -12.50 24.02
CA LEU A 205 1.71 -13.75 23.28
C LEU A 205 2.62 -14.73 24.02
N THR A 206 2.19 -15.99 24.09
CA THR A 206 3.09 -17.09 24.50
C THR A 206 3.83 -17.57 23.27
N VAL A 207 5.13 -17.28 23.20
CA VAL A 207 5.97 -17.69 22.07
C VAL A 207 6.15 -19.21 22.10
N GLY A 208 5.74 -19.89 21.03
CA GLY A 208 5.91 -21.33 20.87
C GLY A 208 7.39 -21.71 20.77
N SER A 209 7.72 -22.96 21.12
CA SER A 209 9.11 -23.46 21.06
C SER A 209 9.71 -23.49 19.64
N ASN A 210 8.88 -23.29 18.63
CA ASN A 210 9.23 -23.31 17.23
C ASN A 210 9.22 -21.91 16.58
N THR A 211 9.03 -20.86 17.38
CA THR A 211 9.06 -19.47 16.96
C THR A 211 10.20 -18.76 17.68
N THR A 212 10.95 -17.94 16.95
CA THR A 212 12.00 -17.09 17.52
C THR A 212 11.84 -15.67 17.05
N TYR A 213 12.10 -14.71 17.93
CA TYR A 213 12.17 -13.29 17.60
C TYR A 213 13.58 -12.78 17.82
N LYS A 214 14.06 -11.96 16.89
CA LYS A 214 15.39 -11.35 16.98
C LYS A 214 15.32 -9.91 16.47
N GLN A 215 15.85 -8.98 17.25
CA GLN A 215 16.11 -7.64 16.74
C GLN A 215 17.26 -7.71 15.72
N LEU A 216 17.00 -7.32 14.47
CA LEU A 216 18.03 -7.25 13.45
C LEU A 216 18.83 -5.95 13.58
N GLU A 217 18.12 -4.85 13.82
CA GLU A 217 18.64 -3.53 14.13
C GLU A 217 17.55 -2.73 14.89
N ALA A 218 17.87 -1.53 15.38
CA ALA A 218 16.88 -0.68 16.03
C ALA A 218 15.70 -0.41 15.07
N GLY A 219 14.47 -0.64 15.56
CA GLY A 219 13.25 -0.49 14.77
C GLY A 219 12.89 -1.67 13.87
N TYR A 220 13.67 -2.77 13.84
CA TYR A 220 13.34 -3.96 13.04
C TYR A 220 13.47 -5.27 13.82
N VAL A 221 12.40 -6.05 13.85
CA VAL A 221 12.34 -7.36 14.54
C VAL A 221 11.92 -8.44 13.57
N LEU A 222 12.74 -9.48 13.46
CA LEU A 222 12.47 -10.66 12.65
C LEU A 222 11.82 -11.75 13.53
N GLU A 223 10.64 -12.18 13.13
CA GLU A 223 10.07 -13.46 13.54
C GLU A 223 10.51 -14.56 12.56
N VAL A 224 10.88 -15.71 13.10
CA VAL A 224 11.11 -16.94 12.33
C VAL A 224 10.30 -18.07 12.95
N GLN A 225 9.44 -18.70 12.16
CA GLN A 225 8.67 -19.88 12.55
C GLN A 225 9.22 -21.12 11.83
N THR A 226 9.49 -22.19 12.56
CA THR A 226 9.95 -23.47 12.00
C THR A 226 8.90 -24.56 12.22
N ARG A 227 8.51 -25.29 11.18
CA ARG A 227 7.58 -26.42 11.25
C ARG A 227 8.15 -27.59 10.45
N GLY A 228 8.77 -28.54 11.15
CA GLY A 228 9.50 -29.64 10.51
C GLY A 228 10.69 -29.10 9.71
N SER A 229 10.73 -29.40 8.40
CA SER A 229 11.76 -28.90 7.47
C SER A 229 11.43 -27.54 6.83
N HIS A 230 10.28 -26.95 7.16
CA HIS A 230 9.84 -25.67 6.59
C HIS A 230 10.07 -24.54 7.58
N THR A 231 10.51 -23.41 7.05
CA THR A 231 10.70 -22.19 7.82
C THR A 231 10.05 -21.03 7.08
N SER A 232 9.41 -20.14 7.82
CA SER A 232 8.89 -18.87 7.33
C SER A 232 9.38 -17.72 8.22
N TYR A 233 9.32 -16.52 7.68
CA TYR A 233 9.64 -15.30 8.41
C TYR A 233 8.52 -14.28 8.27
N GLU A 234 8.42 -13.42 9.27
CA GLU A 234 7.70 -12.15 9.27
C GLU A 234 8.67 -11.10 9.82
N LEU A 235 8.73 -9.93 9.19
CA LEU A 235 9.60 -8.84 9.57
C LEU A 235 8.75 -7.64 9.97
N TYR A 236 8.98 -7.18 11.19
CA TYR A 236 8.24 -6.11 11.81
C TYR A 236 9.07 -4.83 11.85
N HIS A 237 8.45 -3.69 11.59
CA HIS A 237 9.07 -2.37 11.61
C HIS A 237 8.28 -1.35 12.45
N ASP A 238 8.97 -0.60 13.30
CA ASP A 238 8.47 0.59 13.99
C ASP A 238 9.01 1.82 13.26
N GLY A 239 8.27 2.28 12.26
CA GLY A 239 8.70 3.37 11.36
C GLY A 239 8.56 4.74 11.99
N ASN A 240 7.49 4.95 12.75
CA ASN A 240 7.19 6.23 13.38
C ASN A 240 7.83 6.39 14.79
N GLY A 241 8.36 5.31 15.38
CA GLY A 241 9.04 5.30 16.67
C GLY A 241 8.11 5.29 17.89
N ASP A 242 6.84 4.89 17.76
CA ASP A 242 5.86 4.85 18.85
C ASP A 242 5.91 3.55 19.68
N GLY A 243 6.75 2.59 19.27
CA GLY A 243 6.94 1.31 19.94
C GLY A 243 5.90 0.24 19.58
N VAL A 244 5.01 0.50 18.63
CA VAL A 244 4.20 -0.51 17.93
C VAL A 244 4.90 -0.81 16.61
N TYR A 245 5.18 -2.09 16.39
CA TYR A 245 5.77 -2.54 15.15
C TYR A 245 4.66 -3.12 14.26
N THR A 246 4.73 -2.84 12.98
CA THR A 246 3.82 -3.37 11.95
C THR A 246 4.58 -4.37 11.08
N GLU A 247 3.96 -5.47 10.68
CA GLU A 247 4.55 -6.40 9.72
C GLU A 247 4.72 -5.69 8.36
N VAL A 248 5.94 -5.72 7.82
CA VAL A 248 6.33 -5.05 6.57
C VAL A 248 6.86 -5.99 5.51
N ALA A 249 7.07 -7.27 5.84
CA ALA A 249 7.44 -8.31 4.89
C ALA A 249 7.27 -9.69 5.51
N HIS A 250 6.85 -10.66 4.71
CA HIS A 250 6.87 -12.08 5.08
C HIS A 250 7.38 -12.95 3.94
N GLY A 251 7.65 -14.22 4.24
CA GLY A 251 8.06 -15.17 3.22
C GLY A 251 8.59 -16.49 3.75
N SER A 252 9.21 -17.26 2.85
CA SER A 252 9.84 -18.55 3.17
C SER A 252 11.32 -18.39 3.52
N GLY A 253 11.81 -19.22 4.45
CA GLY A 253 13.19 -19.20 4.92
C GLY A 253 13.33 -18.48 6.25
N SER A 254 14.58 -18.26 6.68
CA SER A 254 14.93 -17.65 7.97
C SER A 254 15.79 -16.39 7.84
N THR A 255 16.00 -15.91 6.61
CA THR A 255 16.89 -14.79 6.30
C THR A 255 16.17 -13.76 5.46
N VAL A 256 16.45 -12.49 5.73
CA VAL A 256 15.87 -11.35 5.02
C VAL A 256 16.97 -10.46 4.46
N ASP A 257 16.69 -9.87 3.30
CA ASP A 257 17.46 -8.77 2.73
C ASP A 257 16.95 -7.45 3.32
N LEU A 258 17.42 -7.15 4.54
CA LEU A 258 17.01 -5.93 5.25
C LEU A 258 17.45 -4.66 4.52
N VAL A 259 18.60 -4.69 3.84
CA VAL A 259 19.11 -3.52 3.09
C VAL A 259 18.19 -3.22 1.90
N GLY A 260 17.82 -4.25 1.13
CA GLY A 260 16.87 -4.12 0.03
C GLY A 260 15.47 -3.72 0.49
N LEU A 261 14.97 -4.25 1.62
CA LEU A 261 13.69 -3.81 2.17
C LEU A 261 13.72 -2.33 2.56
N LYS A 262 14.77 -1.87 3.24
CA LYS A 262 14.89 -0.45 3.63
C LYS A 262 14.95 0.50 2.44
N ALA A 263 15.45 0.05 1.30
CA ALA A 263 15.45 0.84 0.07
C ALA A 263 14.04 1.03 -0.53
N GLN A 264 13.06 0.20 -0.13
CA GLN A 264 11.65 0.32 -0.53
C GLN A 264 10.87 1.26 0.40
N LEU A 265 11.31 1.41 1.66
CA LEU A 265 10.68 2.29 2.64
C LEU A 265 11.03 3.76 2.39
N ASN A 266 10.10 4.65 2.72
CA ASN A 266 10.27 6.09 2.64
C ASN A 266 9.50 6.79 3.76
N ALA A 267 9.72 8.09 3.94
CA ALA A 267 9.14 8.84 5.05
C ALA A 267 7.60 8.83 5.10
N THR A 268 6.91 8.66 3.96
CA THR A 268 5.44 8.52 3.95
C THR A 268 5.04 7.18 4.53
N ILE A 269 5.72 6.10 4.16
CA ILE A 269 5.48 4.75 4.70
C ILE A 269 5.84 4.72 6.18
N ASP A 270 7.05 5.16 6.55
CA ASP A 270 7.51 5.16 7.94
C ASP A 270 6.58 5.97 8.85
N GLY A 271 6.03 7.09 8.35
CA GLY A 271 5.08 7.91 9.11
C GLY A 271 3.70 7.27 9.34
N LEU A 272 3.41 6.14 8.70
CA LEU A 272 2.18 5.34 8.85
C LEU A 272 2.40 4.04 9.64
N LEU A 273 3.65 3.59 9.80
CA LEU A 273 4.01 2.33 10.43
C LEU A 273 4.34 2.46 11.91
#